data_AF-A0A7J4U3R1-F1
#
_entry.id   AF-A0A7J4U3R1-F1
#
_cell.length_a   1.000
_cell.length_b   1.000
_cell.length_c   1.000
_cell.angle_alpha   90.00
_cell.angle_beta   90.00
_cell.angle_gamma   90.00
#
_symmetry.space_group_name_H-M   'P 1'
#
loop_
_entity.id
_entity.type
_entity.pdbx_description
1 polymer ?
#
loop_
_entity_poly.entity_id
_entity_poly.type
_entity_poly.pdbx_seq_one_letter_code
_entity_poly.pdbx_strand_id
1 'polypeptide(L)' 'GKNTKHSLKVGDVCKARIIAVSYKDLSNPKIGLTMRQQGLGKDDWIEEENKVEEKGAK' A
#
# COMPACT_ATOMS: atom_id res chain seq x y z
N GLY A 1 6.01 -7.08 5.93
CA GLY A 1 7.20 -6.71 6.76
C GLY A 1 7.58 -7.94 7.56
N LYS A 2 8.80 -8.10 8.10
CA LYS A 2 9.29 -9.38 8.67
C LYS A 2 8.32 -10.19 9.59
N ASN A 3 7.26 -9.57 10.12
CA ASN A 3 6.20 -10.21 10.91
C ASN A 3 4.94 -10.65 10.13
N THR A 4 4.64 -10.05 8.98
CA THR A 4 3.56 -10.45 8.08
C THR A 4 4.19 -11.06 6.83
N LYS A 5 3.87 -12.32 6.52
CA LYS A 5 4.36 -13.09 5.35
C LYS A 5 3.96 -12.50 3.98
N HIS A 6 3.51 -11.25 3.99
CA HIS A 6 3.13 -10.38 2.89
C HIS A 6 4.36 -10.09 2.02
N SER A 7 4.37 -10.67 0.83
CA SER A 7 5.41 -10.48 -0.20
C SER A 7 4.84 -9.64 -1.34
N LEU A 8 5.64 -8.68 -1.82
CA LEU A 8 5.29 -7.84 -2.96
C LEU A 8 6.24 -8.20 -4.12
N LYS A 9 5.68 -8.51 -5.29
CA LYS A 9 6.45 -8.85 -6.50
C LYS A 9 6.18 -7.82 -7.60
N VAL A 10 7.09 -7.75 -8.56
CA VAL A 10 6.90 -6.92 -9.76
C VAL A 10 5.68 -7.46 -10.53
N GLY A 11 4.71 -6.59 -10.80
CA GLY A 11 3.44 -6.94 -11.45
C GLY A 11 2.24 -7.01 -10.50
N ASP A 12 2.44 -6.92 -9.18
CA ASP A 12 1.34 -6.90 -8.22
C ASP A 12 0.58 -5.57 -8.25
N VAL A 13 -0.75 -5.64 -8.28
CA VAL A 13 -1.63 -4.46 -8.16
C VAL A 13 -1.72 -4.06 -6.69
N CYS A 14 -1.46 -2.78 -6.42
CA CYS A 14 -1.44 -2.26 -5.06
C CYS A 14 -2.02 -0.84 -4.98
N LYS A 15 -2.68 -0.54 -3.87
CA LYS A 15 -3.11 0.81 -3.50
C LYS A 15 -2.04 1.46 -2.62
N ALA A 16 -1.57 2.62 -3.04
CA ALA A 16 -0.64 3.45 -2.27
C ALA A 16 -1.15 4.89 -2.21
N ARG A 17 -0.67 5.64 -1.21
CA ARG A 17 -0.92 7.07 -1.09
C ARG A 17 0.33 7.85 -1.45
N ILE A 18 0.15 8.94 -2.21
CA ILE A 18 1.22 9.88 -2.53
C ILE A 18 1.49 10.74 -1.29
N ILE A 19 2.73 10.77 -0.82
CA ILE A 19 3.14 11.53 0.36
C ILE A 19 4.05 12.71 0.04
N ALA A 20 4.81 12.60 -1.04
CA ALA A 20 5.77 13.61 -1.45
C ALA A 20 5.81 13.65 -2.96
N VAL A 21 5.85 14.85 -3.50
CA VAL A 21 6.06 15.07 -4.93
C VAL A 21 7.14 16.12 -5.09
N SER A 22 8.18 15.80 -5.85
CA SER A 22 9.28 16.71 -6.15
C SER A 22 9.42 16.85 -7.65
N TYR A 23 9.24 18.08 -8.13
CA TYR A 23 9.30 18.48 -9.54
C TYR A 23 10.54 19.33 -9.84
N LYS A 24 11.70 19.00 -9.24
CA LYS A 24 12.93 19.75 -9.52
C LYS A 24 13.39 19.64 -10.97
N ASP A 25 13.24 18.46 -11.57
CA ASP A 25 13.55 18.20 -12.97
C ASP A 25 12.27 17.80 -13.71
N LEU A 26 11.86 18.58 -14.73
CA LEU A 26 10.66 18.29 -15.52
C LEU A 26 10.71 16.90 -16.20
N SER A 27 11.93 16.42 -16.50
CA SER A 27 12.12 15.13 -17.16
C SER A 27 12.05 13.93 -16.20
N ASN A 28 12.16 14.13 -14.88
CA ASN A 28 12.16 13.02 -13.92
C ASN A 28 11.52 13.41 -12.58
N PRO A 29 10.18 13.56 -12.53
CA PRO A 29 9.48 13.84 -11.29
C PRO A 29 9.66 12.70 -10.29
N LYS A 30 10.05 13.03 -9.06
CA LYS A 30 10.18 12.04 -7.97
C LYS A 30 8.89 12.01 -7.16
N ILE A 31 8.25 10.85 -7.15
CA ILE A 31 7.00 10.62 -6.41
C ILE A 31 7.30 9.66 -5.26
N GLY A 32 7.12 10.14 -4.03
CA GLY A 32 7.16 9.32 -2.83
C GLY A 32 5.78 8.70 -2.57
N LEU A 33 5.74 7.37 -2.46
CA LEU A 33 4.54 6.59 -2.19
C LEU A 33 4.64 5.89 -0.83
N THR A 34 3.52 5.71 -0.14
CA THR A 34 3.43 4.91 1.09
C THR A 34 2.28 3.89 1.04
N MET A 35 2.49 2.76 1.72
CA MET A 35 1.51 1.69 1.95
C MET A 35 1.45 1.30 3.44
N ARG A 36 1.89 2.18 4.35
CA ARG A 36 1.96 1.91 5.80
C ARG A 36 0.72 2.37 6.57
N GLN A 37 -0.33 2.78 5.88
CA GLN A 37 -1.60 3.22 6.46
C GLN A 37 -2.66 2.13 6.26
N GLN A 38 -3.67 2.11 7.13
CA GLN A 38 -4.77 1.16 7.04
C GLN A 38 -5.51 1.28 5.70
N GLY A 39 -5.92 0.14 5.13
CA GLY A 39 -6.61 0.09 3.84
C GLY A 39 -5.73 0.39 2.61
N LEU A 40 -4.39 0.42 2.79
CA LEU A 40 -3.42 0.51 1.70
C LEU A 40 -2.54 -0.73 1.68
N GLY A 41 -2.08 -1.11 0.49
CA GLY A 41 -1.30 -2.32 0.29
C GLY A 41 -1.73 -3.06 -0.96
N LYS A 42 -1.33 -4.33 -1.04
CA LYS A 42 -1.82 -5.24 -2.09
C LYS A 42 -3.32 -5.48 -1.91
N ASP A 43 -4.04 -5.63 -3.01
CA ASP A 43 -5.50 -5.85 -2.98
C ASP A 43 -5.86 -7.06 -2.09
N ASP A 44 -5.09 -8.15 -2.20
CA ASP A 44 -5.23 -9.34 -1.35
C ASP A 44 -5.16 -9.02 0.16
N TRP A 45 -4.27 -8.10 0.56
CA TRP A 45 -4.09 -7.76 1.97
C TRP A 45 -5.24 -6.90 2.49
N ILE A 46 -5.76 -6.01 1.64
CA ILE A 46 -6.88 -5.13 1.99
C ILE A 46 -8.16 -5.97 2.15
N GLU A 47 -8.38 -6.96 1.30
CA GLU A 47 -9.50 -7.89 1.46
C GLU A 47 -9.40 -8.72 2.73
N GLU A 48 -8.21 -9.20 3.09
CA GLU A 48 -7.99 -9.93 4.34
C GLU A 48 -8.21 -9.03 5.57
N GLU A 49 -7.67 -7.81 5.56
CA GLU A 49 -7.87 -6.83 6.65
C GLU A 49 -9.36 -6.51 6.84
N ASN A 50 -10.11 -6.24 5.76
CA ASN A 50 -11.55 -5.97 5.82
C ASN A 50 -12.34 -7.16 6.41
N LYS A 51 -11.98 -8.40 6.05
CA LYS A 51 -12.62 -9.61 6.61
C LYS A 51 -12.33 -9.80 8.10
N VAL A 52 -11.17 -9.37 8.58
CA VAL A 52 -10.80 -9.42 10.00
C VAL A 52 -11.55 -8.33 10.78
N GLU A 53 -11.64 -7.13 10.23
CA GLU A 53 -12.41 -6.03 10.85
C GLU A 53 -13.91 -6.34 10.94
N GLU A 54 -14.52 -6.96 9.92
CA GLU A 54 -15.93 -7.41 9.98
C GLU A 54 -16.20 -8.48 11.05
N LYS A 55 -15.20 -9.32 11.35
CA LYS A 55 -15.33 -10.38 12.37
C LYS A 55 -15.05 -9.90 13.79
N GLY A 56 -14.36 -8.78 13.95
CA GLY A 56 -14.09 -8.16 15.26
C GLY A 56 -15.21 -7.21 15.76
N ALA A 57 -16.16 -6.85 14.88
CA ALA A 57 -17.28 -5.96 15.20
C ALA A 57 -18.59 -6.70 15.56
N LYS A 58 -18.55 -8.02 15.80
CA LYS A 58 -19.69 -8.83 16.26
C LYS A 58 -19.55 -9.25 17.72
#